data_AF-A0A257P635-F1
#
_entry.id   AF-A0A257P635-F1
#
_cell.length_a   1.000
_cell.length_b   1.000
_cell.length_c   1.000
_cell.angle_alpha   90.00
_cell.angle_beta   90.00
_cell.angle_gamma   90.00
#
_symmetry.space_group_name_H-M   'P 1'
#
loop_
_entity.id
_entity.type
_entity.pdbx_description
1 polymer ?
#
loop_
_entity_poly.entity_id
_entity_poly.type
_entity_poly.pdbx_seq_one_letter_code
_entity_poly.pdbx_strand_id
1 'polypeptide(L)'
;MQRRQAVIGLGLAAAGLGLSPLVRAQQPIVIKFSHVVAPNTPKGQAAEYFKKLAEERTKGRVKVEVYPNSQLYKDKEEMEALQLGSVQMLAPSLAKFGPLGAKEFELFDLPYIFDDYTALHKITQGPIGAGLLKKLESKGILGLAYWDNGFKDMSANKPLRNPADAKGLKMRIQSSKILEMEMRAIGAIPQVLAFSEVYQALQTGVVDGQENP
;
A
#
# COMPACT_ATOMS: atom_id res chain seq x y z
N MET A 1 75.81 19.62 -44.86
CA MET A 1 74.47 19.23 -44.39
C MET A 1 73.98 18.04 -45.22
N GLN A 2 74.31 16.81 -44.80
CA GLN A 2 73.88 15.57 -45.44
C GLN A 2 72.80 14.93 -44.54
N ARG A 3 71.57 14.77 -45.04
CA ARG A 3 70.51 14.06 -44.33
C ARG A 3 70.37 12.63 -44.88
N ARG A 4 70.40 11.72 -43.91
CA ARG A 4 70.46 10.27 -43.97
C ARG A 4 69.27 9.65 -44.71
N GLN A 5 69.55 8.62 -45.53
CA GLN A 5 68.62 7.56 -45.83
C GLN A 5 68.76 6.45 -44.77
N ALA A 6 67.64 5.96 -44.25
CA ALA A 6 67.56 4.67 -43.57
C ALA A 6 66.20 4.05 -43.87
N VAL A 7 66.24 2.80 -44.27
CA VAL A 7 65.15 1.98 -44.82
C VAL A 7 64.68 0.99 -43.73
N ILE A 8 63.46 0.48 -43.90
CA ILE A 8 62.90 -0.81 -43.43
C ILE A 8 62.27 -0.82 -42.02
N GLY A 9 60.99 -1.23 -42.00
CA GLY A 9 60.34 -1.75 -40.79
C GLY A 9 58.81 -1.84 -40.89
N LEU A 10 58.29 -2.69 -41.80
CA LEU A 10 56.88 -3.08 -41.82
C LEU A 10 56.55 -3.85 -40.53
N GLY A 11 55.53 -3.40 -39.78
CA GLY A 11 54.98 -4.11 -38.64
C GLY A 11 53.54 -3.68 -38.39
N LEU A 12 52.61 -4.18 -39.22
CA LEU A 12 51.18 -4.06 -38.96
C LEU A 12 50.82 -4.93 -37.75
N ALA A 13 50.82 -4.33 -36.56
CA ALA A 13 50.13 -4.90 -35.41
C ALA A 13 48.63 -4.53 -35.51
N ALA A 14 47.86 -5.37 -36.22
CA ALA A 14 46.40 -5.33 -36.16
C ALA A 14 45.96 -5.88 -34.79
N ALA A 15 45.96 -5.03 -33.76
CA ALA A 15 45.31 -5.33 -32.50
C ALA A 15 43.79 -5.29 -32.74
N GLY A 16 43.21 -6.47 -32.94
CA GLY A 16 41.76 -6.65 -33.02
C GLY A 16 41.11 -6.16 -31.73
N LEU A 17 40.59 -4.93 -31.76
CA LEU A 17 39.61 -4.45 -30.80
C LEU A 17 38.34 -5.28 -31.01
N GLY A 18 38.29 -6.42 -30.32
CA GLY A 18 37.08 -7.21 -30.17
C GLY A 18 36.02 -6.32 -29.54
N LEU A 19 35.12 -5.80 -30.38
CA LEU A 19 33.85 -5.21 -29.98
C LEU A 19 33.03 -6.32 -29.32
N SER A 20 33.32 -6.59 -28.05
CA SER A 20 32.39 -7.30 -27.19
C SER A 20 31.16 -6.40 -27.10
N PRO A 21 29.96 -6.86 -27.51
CA PRO A 21 28.77 -6.06 -27.28
C PRO A 21 28.67 -5.86 -25.77
N LEU A 22 28.77 -4.60 -25.34
CA LEU A 22 28.39 -4.19 -24.00
C LEU A 22 26.93 -4.63 -23.85
N VAL A 23 26.72 -5.78 -23.21
CA VAL A 23 25.41 -6.18 -22.72
C VAL A 23 25.04 -5.10 -21.71
N ARG A 24 24.30 -4.10 -22.18
CA ARG A 24 23.76 -3.04 -21.33
C ARG A 24 22.72 -3.72 -20.45
N ALA A 25 23.14 -4.10 -19.24
CA ALA A 25 22.23 -4.60 -18.23
C ALA A 25 21.11 -3.55 -18.09
N GLN A 26 19.89 -3.93 -18.50
CA GLN A 26 18.74 -3.06 -18.36
C GLN A 26 18.58 -2.77 -16.87
N GLN A 27 18.50 -1.48 -16.50
CA GLN A 27 18.29 -1.14 -15.10
C GLN A 27 17.00 -1.82 -14.61
N PRO A 28 17.02 -2.41 -13.41
CA PRO A 28 15.85 -3.10 -12.89
C PRO A 28 14.68 -2.14 -12.76
N ILE A 29 13.48 -2.63 -13.05
CA ILE A 29 12.24 -1.93 -12.78
C ILE A 29 12.06 -1.92 -11.26
N VAL A 30 12.11 -0.73 -10.65
CA VAL A 30 11.93 -0.58 -9.20
C VAL A 30 10.46 -0.35 -8.89
N ILE A 31 9.89 -1.19 -8.03
CA ILE A 31 8.56 -1.00 -7.45
C ILE A 31 8.76 -0.63 -5.99
N LYS A 32 8.50 0.63 -5.64
CA LYS A 32 8.32 1.04 -4.25
C LYS A 32 6.93 0.61 -3.80
N PHE A 33 6.87 -0.23 -2.78
CA PHE A 33 5.64 -0.69 -2.16
C PHE A 33 5.54 -0.08 -0.77
N SER A 34 4.70 0.94 -0.59
CA SER A 34 4.46 1.55 0.72
C SER A 34 3.23 0.95 1.42
N HIS A 35 3.34 0.71 2.73
CA HIS A 35 2.20 0.40 3.57
C HIS A 35 2.38 0.87 5.01
N VAL A 36 1.26 1.06 5.70
CA VAL A 36 1.23 1.74 7.01
C VAL A 36 1.40 0.85 8.23
N VAL A 37 1.31 -0.47 8.04
CA VAL A 37 1.35 -1.47 9.13
C VAL A 37 2.75 -2.01 9.41
N ALA A 38 2.92 -2.69 10.54
CA ALA A 38 4.15 -3.38 10.91
C ALA A 38 4.44 -4.60 10.01
N PRO A 39 5.73 -5.01 9.87
CA PRO A 39 6.11 -6.16 9.04
C PRO A 39 5.45 -7.49 9.44
N ASN A 40 5.18 -7.70 10.74
CA ASN A 40 4.63 -8.94 11.28
C ASN A 40 3.08 -9.03 11.22
N THR A 41 2.46 -8.26 10.33
CA THR A 41 1.00 -8.28 10.08
C THR A 41 0.70 -9.00 8.76
N PRO A 42 -0.56 -9.44 8.50
CA PRO A 42 -0.91 -10.10 7.24
C PRO A 42 -0.48 -9.30 6.01
N LYS A 43 -0.73 -7.98 5.99
CA LYS A 43 -0.30 -7.10 4.90
C LYS A 43 1.21 -6.94 4.80
N GLY A 44 1.92 -6.83 5.92
CA GLY A 44 3.39 -6.76 5.93
C GLY A 44 4.03 -8.03 5.35
N GLN A 45 3.55 -9.20 5.77
CA GLN A 45 4.01 -10.49 5.26
C GLN A 45 3.65 -10.70 3.78
N ALA A 46 2.45 -10.28 3.37
CA ALA A 46 2.03 -10.36 1.96
C ALA A 46 2.89 -9.48 1.05
N ALA A 47 3.27 -8.27 1.48
CA ALA A 47 4.15 -7.38 0.72
C ALA A 47 5.57 -7.98 0.55
N GLU A 48 6.13 -8.55 1.61
CA GLU A 48 7.44 -9.24 1.53
C GLU A 48 7.37 -10.50 0.66
N TYR A 49 6.27 -11.25 0.73
CA TYR A 49 6.06 -12.42 -0.12
C TYR A 49 5.89 -12.02 -1.59
N PHE A 50 5.15 -10.93 -1.87
CA PHE A 50 5.06 -10.35 -3.21
C PHE A 50 6.44 -9.96 -3.75
N LYS A 51 7.26 -9.28 -2.94
CA LYS A 51 8.65 -8.94 -3.29
C LYS A 51 9.42 -10.18 -3.72
N LYS A 52 9.44 -11.22 -2.87
CA LYS A 52 10.13 -12.48 -3.16
C LYS A 52 9.68 -13.06 -4.51
N LEU A 53 8.38 -13.22 -4.71
CA LEU A 53 7.84 -13.81 -5.93
C LEU A 53 8.11 -12.95 -7.18
N ALA A 54 8.00 -11.63 -7.07
CA ALA A 54 8.24 -10.72 -8.19
C ALA A 54 9.70 -10.76 -8.63
N GLU A 55 10.64 -10.71 -7.68
CA GLU A 55 12.08 -10.76 -7.96
C GLU A 55 12.48 -12.13 -8.54
N GLU A 56 11.99 -13.24 -7.97
CA GLU A 56 12.24 -14.60 -8.45
C GLU A 56 11.69 -14.83 -9.87
N ARG A 57 10.40 -14.54 -10.08
CA ARG A 57 9.72 -14.83 -11.36
C ARG A 57 10.19 -13.95 -12.49
N THR A 58 10.70 -12.75 -12.18
CA THR A 58 11.25 -11.83 -13.20
C THR A 58 12.76 -11.96 -13.37
N LYS A 59 13.40 -12.92 -12.67
CA LYS A 59 14.85 -13.16 -12.69
C LYS A 59 15.63 -11.87 -12.40
N GLY A 60 15.17 -11.11 -11.39
CA GLY A 60 15.77 -9.85 -10.96
C GLY A 60 15.50 -8.64 -11.87
N ARG A 61 14.69 -8.78 -12.93
CA ARG A 61 14.31 -7.64 -13.77
C ARG A 61 13.42 -6.64 -13.03
N VAL A 62 12.59 -7.11 -12.12
CA VAL A 62 11.85 -6.28 -11.15
C VAL A 62 12.55 -6.38 -9.81
N LYS A 63 12.72 -5.24 -9.13
CA LYS A 63 13.16 -5.12 -7.75
C LYS A 63 12.05 -4.46 -6.93
N VAL A 64 11.68 -5.06 -5.81
CA VAL A 64 10.62 -4.51 -4.95
C VAL A 64 11.22 -3.97 -3.65
N GLU A 65 10.96 -2.71 -3.37
CA GLU A 65 11.39 -2.00 -2.17
C GLU A 65 10.16 -1.80 -1.28
N VAL A 66 10.07 -2.60 -0.21
CA VAL A 66 8.94 -2.56 0.74
C VAL A 66 9.25 -1.53 1.82
N TYR A 67 8.31 -0.60 2.04
CA TYR A 67 8.39 0.46 3.04
C TYR A 67 7.22 0.31 4.04
N PRO A 68 7.43 -0.43 5.14
CA PRO A 68 6.42 -0.66 6.17
C PRO A 68 6.27 0.56 7.10
N ASN A 69 5.37 0.48 8.09
CA ASN A 69 5.24 1.47 9.18
C ASN A 69 5.09 2.92 8.72
N SER A 70 4.50 3.16 7.55
CA SER A 70 4.38 4.50 6.97
C SER A 70 5.73 5.21 6.80
N GLN A 71 6.83 4.45 6.62
CA GLN A 71 8.18 5.01 6.49
C GLN A 71 8.34 5.86 5.23
N LEU A 72 7.57 5.56 4.18
CA LEU A 72 7.60 6.31 2.92
C LEU A 72 6.41 7.26 2.79
N TYR A 73 5.17 6.76 2.95
CA TYR A 73 3.95 7.56 2.90
C TYR A 73 2.96 7.14 4.00
N LYS A 74 2.22 8.12 4.52
CA LYS A 74 1.12 7.95 5.48
C LYS A 74 -0.25 7.90 4.78
N ASP A 75 -1.30 7.55 5.55
CA ASP A 75 -2.69 7.43 5.09
C ASP A 75 -3.20 8.61 4.24
N LYS A 76 -2.80 9.84 4.57
CA LYS A 76 -3.32 11.06 3.91
C LYS A 76 -2.66 11.37 2.56
N GLU A 77 -1.45 10.86 2.34
CA GLU A 77 -0.57 11.24 1.23
C GLU A 77 -0.27 10.08 0.29
N GLU A 78 -0.46 8.83 0.72
CA GLU A 78 -0.11 7.65 -0.08
C GLU A 78 -0.83 7.62 -1.43
N MET A 79 -2.14 7.91 -1.46
CA MET A 79 -2.94 7.86 -2.68
C MET A 79 -2.50 8.91 -3.72
N GLU A 80 -2.21 10.13 -3.27
CA GLU A 80 -1.70 11.19 -4.15
C GLU A 80 -0.29 10.82 -4.67
N ALA A 81 0.57 10.28 -3.79
CA ALA A 81 1.90 9.82 -4.19
C ALA A 81 1.83 8.70 -5.25
N LEU A 82 0.84 7.82 -5.18
CA LEU A 82 0.60 6.79 -6.18
C LEU A 82 0.16 7.41 -7.52
N GLN A 83 -0.78 8.35 -7.49
CA GLN A 83 -1.25 9.04 -8.71
C GLN A 83 -0.14 9.85 -9.39
N LEU A 84 0.77 10.45 -8.61
CA LEU A 84 1.94 11.16 -9.11
C LEU A 84 3.07 10.22 -9.55
N GLY A 85 2.98 8.92 -9.29
CA GLY A 85 4.00 7.93 -9.61
C GLY A 85 5.24 7.96 -8.69
N SER A 86 5.18 8.67 -7.57
CA SER A 86 6.25 8.73 -6.57
C SER A 86 6.42 7.41 -5.80
N VAL A 87 5.35 6.62 -5.72
CA VAL A 87 5.30 5.22 -5.27
C VAL A 87 4.55 4.38 -6.31
N GLN A 88 4.95 3.11 -6.49
CA GLN A 88 4.40 2.27 -7.56
C GLN A 88 3.31 1.31 -7.06
N MET A 89 3.29 0.99 -5.77
CA MET A 89 2.30 0.08 -5.20
C MET A 89 1.93 0.45 -3.76
N LEU A 90 0.66 0.30 -3.46
CA LEU A 90 0.07 0.47 -2.14
C LEU A 90 -0.86 -0.71 -1.83
N ALA A 91 -1.19 -0.89 -0.55
CA ALA A 91 -2.26 -1.77 -0.10
C ALA A 91 -3.13 -1.05 0.98
N PRO A 92 -3.91 -0.03 0.55
CA PRO A 92 -4.74 0.76 1.46
C PRO A 92 -5.95 -0.06 1.95
N SER A 93 -6.50 0.36 3.08
CA SER A 93 -7.83 -0.11 3.52
C SER A 93 -8.89 0.39 2.53
N LEU A 94 -9.96 -0.39 2.33
CA LEU A 94 -11.05 -0.02 1.42
C LEU A 94 -11.74 1.29 1.83
N ALA A 95 -11.79 1.57 3.13
CA ALA A 95 -12.29 2.82 3.71
C ALA A 95 -11.65 4.09 3.11
N LYS A 96 -10.40 4.00 2.66
CA LYS A 96 -9.62 5.15 2.17
C LYS A 96 -9.94 5.58 0.74
N PHE A 97 -10.74 4.79 0.00
CA PHE A 97 -11.12 5.13 -1.38
C PHE A 97 -12.29 6.13 -1.47
N GLY A 98 -13.10 6.26 -0.41
CA GLY A 98 -14.19 7.23 -0.34
C GLY A 98 -13.73 8.67 -0.60
N PRO A 99 -12.69 9.18 0.11
CA PRO A 99 -12.09 10.49 -0.14
C PRO A 99 -11.55 10.71 -1.56
N LEU A 100 -11.16 9.64 -2.28
CA LEU A 100 -10.74 9.70 -3.69
C LEU A 100 -11.95 9.85 -4.65
N GLY A 101 -13.17 9.84 -4.12
CA GLY A 101 -14.41 9.90 -4.89
C GLY A 101 -14.83 8.54 -5.46
N ALA A 102 -14.29 7.43 -4.95
CA ALA A 102 -14.77 6.08 -5.22
C ALA A 102 -15.62 5.59 -4.04
N LYS A 103 -16.73 6.29 -3.80
CA LYS A 103 -17.59 6.11 -2.61
C LYS A 103 -18.23 4.73 -2.53
N GLU A 104 -18.30 4.00 -3.62
CA GLU A 104 -18.85 2.63 -3.64
C GLU A 104 -18.02 1.66 -2.79
N PHE A 105 -16.76 1.98 -2.50
CA PHE A 105 -15.94 1.22 -1.54
C PHE A 105 -16.40 1.40 -0.08
N GLU A 106 -17.18 2.43 0.23
CA GLU A 106 -17.74 2.63 1.57
C GLU A 106 -18.76 1.54 1.95
N LEU A 107 -19.23 0.74 0.98
CA LEU A 107 -19.99 -0.50 1.22
C LEU A 107 -19.32 -1.40 2.27
N PHE A 108 -17.98 -1.51 2.23
CA PHE A 108 -17.23 -2.41 3.11
C PHE A 108 -17.11 -1.89 4.54
N ASP A 109 -17.48 -0.63 4.78
CA ASP A 109 -17.51 -0.05 6.12
C ASP A 109 -18.90 -0.17 6.77
N LEU A 110 -19.93 -0.65 6.03
CA LEU A 110 -21.26 -0.82 6.61
C LEU A 110 -21.21 -1.89 7.72
N PRO A 111 -21.68 -1.56 8.94
CA PRO A 111 -21.60 -2.48 10.06
C PRO A 111 -22.47 -3.71 9.80
N TYR A 112 -21.92 -4.89 10.10
CA TYR A 112 -22.60 -6.20 9.99
C TYR A 112 -23.09 -6.58 8.58
N ILE A 113 -22.55 -6.00 7.52
CA ILE A 113 -22.95 -6.36 6.14
C ILE A 113 -22.44 -7.73 5.69
N PHE A 114 -21.39 -8.26 6.34
CA PHE A 114 -20.82 -9.58 6.07
C PHE A 114 -20.82 -10.42 7.35
N ASP A 115 -21.37 -11.64 7.26
CA ASP A 115 -21.39 -12.58 8.37
C ASP A 115 -20.03 -13.28 8.58
N ASP A 116 -19.31 -13.54 7.47
CA ASP A 116 -18.05 -14.27 7.48
C ASP A 116 -17.20 -13.98 6.23
N TYR A 117 -16.00 -14.58 6.18
CA TYR A 117 -15.11 -14.46 5.02
C TYR A 117 -15.68 -15.07 3.75
N THR A 118 -16.54 -16.09 3.84
CA THR A 118 -17.17 -16.71 2.66
C THR A 118 -18.10 -15.69 1.97
N ALA A 119 -18.91 -14.98 2.76
CA ALA A 119 -19.77 -13.90 2.26
C ALA A 119 -18.96 -12.74 1.68
N LEU A 120 -17.90 -12.32 2.39
CA LEU A 120 -16.98 -11.28 1.91
C LEU A 120 -16.32 -11.66 0.57
N HIS A 121 -15.77 -12.87 0.49
CA HIS A 121 -15.05 -13.38 -0.69
C HIS A 121 -15.95 -13.55 -1.90
N LYS A 122 -17.22 -13.93 -1.71
CA LYS A 122 -18.20 -13.96 -2.79
C LYS A 122 -18.36 -12.60 -3.47
N ILE A 123 -18.22 -11.50 -2.72
CA ILE A 123 -18.27 -10.14 -3.26
C ILE A 123 -16.92 -9.73 -3.85
N THR A 124 -15.83 -9.86 -3.10
CA THR A 124 -14.50 -9.35 -3.51
C THR A 124 -13.90 -10.13 -4.68
N GLN A 125 -14.20 -11.43 -4.81
CA GLN A 125 -13.75 -12.29 -5.90
C GLN A 125 -14.79 -12.40 -7.03
N GLY A 126 -15.97 -11.81 -6.84
CA GLY A 126 -17.06 -11.80 -7.80
C GLY A 126 -17.05 -10.59 -8.75
N PRO A 127 -18.08 -10.46 -9.61
CA PRO A 127 -18.20 -9.35 -10.54
C PRO A 127 -18.34 -7.98 -9.86
N ILE A 128 -18.85 -7.94 -8.62
CA ILE A 128 -18.95 -6.70 -7.84
C ILE A 128 -17.55 -6.20 -7.47
N GLY A 129 -16.72 -7.02 -6.84
CA GLY A 129 -15.33 -6.67 -6.51
C GLY A 129 -14.52 -6.28 -7.73
N ALA A 130 -14.60 -7.05 -8.82
CA ALA A 130 -13.93 -6.71 -10.08
C ALA A 130 -14.40 -5.35 -10.63
N GLY A 131 -15.70 -5.05 -10.58
CA GLY A 131 -16.27 -3.77 -10.99
C GLY A 131 -15.81 -2.60 -10.12
N LEU A 132 -15.65 -2.81 -8.81
CA LEU A 132 -15.13 -1.82 -7.88
C LEU A 132 -13.65 -1.50 -8.16
N LEU A 133 -12.80 -2.51 -8.36
CA LEU A 133 -11.40 -2.29 -8.73
C LEU A 133 -11.28 -1.52 -10.06
N LYS A 134 -12.11 -1.85 -11.06
CA LYS A 134 -12.13 -1.15 -12.35
C LYS A 134 -12.48 0.34 -12.24
N LYS A 135 -13.34 0.72 -11.29
CA LYS A 135 -13.69 2.15 -11.07
C LYS A 135 -12.48 3.01 -10.71
N LEU A 136 -11.43 2.42 -10.13
CA LEU A 136 -10.19 3.12 -9.78
C LEU A 136 -9.42 3.60 -11.02
N GLU A 137 -9.62 2.99 -12.20
CA GLU A 137 -8.93 3.39 -13.44
C GLU A 137 -9.21 4.86 -13.79
N SER A 138 -10.45 5.32 -13.56
CA SER A 138 -10.84 6.73 -13.75
C SER A 138 -10.11 7.72 -12.84
N LYS A 139 -9.43 7.21 -11.81
CA LYS A 139 -8.60 7.94 -10.85
C LYS A 139 -7.11 7.76 -11.12
N GLY A 140 -6.73 7.12 -12.24
CA GLY A 140 -5.33 6.83 -12.56
C GLY A 140 -4.74 5.69 -11.72
N ILE A 141 -5.58 4.83 -11.13
CA ILE A 141 -5.13 3.74 -10.25
C ILE A 141 -5.61 2.41 -10.82
N LEU A 142 -4.68 1.46 -10.96
CA LEU A 142 -5.01 0.09 -11.34
C LEU A 142 -5.26 -0.76 -10.08
N GLY A 143 -6.51 -1.19 -9.88
CA GLY A 143 -6.86 -2.13 -8.81
C GLY A 143 -6.44 -3.56 -9.17
N LEU A 144 -5.56 -4.17 -8.35
CA LEU A 144 -4.98 -5.49 -8.66
C LEU A 144 -5.66 -6.65 -7.93
N ALA A 145 -5.94 -6.50 -6.64
CA ALA A 145 -6.46 -7.56 -5.79
C ALA A 145 -7.03 -7.02 -4.48
N TYR A 146 -7.81 -7.85 -3.80
CA TYR A 146 -8.21 -7.67 -2.41
C TYR A 146 -7.36 -8.56 -1.51
N TRP A 147 -6.93 -8.04 -0.36
CA TRP A 147 -6.24 -8.79 0.69
C TRP A 147 -7.07 -8.77 1.96
N ASP A 148 -7.18 -9.92 2.61
CA ASP A 148 -7.82 -10.00 3.93
C ASP A 148 -6.89 -9.44 5.02
N ASN A 149 -7.52 -8.84 6.02
CA ASN A 149 -6.86 -8.50 7.28
C ASN A 149 -7.65 -9.13 8.42
N GLY A 150 -8.88 -8.65 8.63
CA GLY A 150 -9.89 -9.33 9.43
C GLY A 150 -11.14 -8.49 9.67
N PHE A 151 -12.09 -9.05 10.42
CA PHE A 151 -13.24 -8.32 10.93
C PHE A 151 -12.83 -7.44 12.10
N LYS A 152 -13.48 -6.29 12.26
CA LYS A 152 -13.04 -5.26 13.19
C LYS A 152 -13.72 -5.43 14.54
N ASP A 153 -12.95 -5.26 15.60
CA ASP A 153 -13.41 -5.14 16.96
C ASP A 153 -13.19 -3.71 17.47
N MET A 154 -14.09 -3.23 18.34
CA MET A 154 -13.90 -1.98 19.06
C MET A 154 -13.13 -2.21 20.36
N SER A 155 -12.15 -1.36 20.64
CA SER A 155 -11.46 -1.33 21.93
C SER A 155 -11.42 0.08 22.50
N ALA A 156 -11.41 0.19 23.83
CA ALA A 156 -11.33 1.47 24.54
C ALA A 156 -10.62 1.31 25.88
N ASN A 157 -10.35 2.44 26.55
CA ASN A 157 -9.81 2.51 27.91
C ASN A 157 -10.77 2.03 29.02
N LYS A 158 -11.98 1.60 28.64
CA LYS A 158 -12.97 0.94 29.50
C LYS A 158 -13.69 -0.17 28.72
N PRO A 159 -14.34 -1.13 29.40
CA PRO A 159 -15.13 -2.16 28.72
C PRO A 159 -16.27 -1.57 27.89
N LEU A 160 -16.49 -2.13 26.70
CA LEU A 160 -17.63 -1.86 25.83
C LEU A 160 -18.46 -3.14 25.72
N ARG A 161 -19.60 -3.21 26.41
CA ARG A 161 -20.49 -4.38 26.39
C ARG A 161 -21.79 -4.11 25.63
N ASN A 162 -22.25 -2.86 25.67
CA ASN A 162 -23.44 -2.40 24.97
C ASN A 162 -23.13 -1.10 24.21
N PRO A 163 -23.87 -0.74 23.15
CA PRO A 163 -23.63 0.50 22.40
C PRO A 163 -23.58 1.76 23.27
N ALA A 164 -24.39 1.84 24.32
CA ALA A 164 -24.42 2.98 25.24
C ALA A 164 -23.10 3.20 26.00
N ASP A 165 -22.24 2.18 26.13
CA ASP A 165 -20.95 2.32 26.80
C ASP A 165 -19.99 3.21 26.00
N ALA A 166 -20.20 3.32 24.68
CA ALA A 166 -19.39 4.17 23.80
C ALA A 166 -19.77 5.66 23.88
N LYS A 167 -20.86 6.02 24.57
CA LYS A 167 -21.35 7.39 24.63
C LYS A 167 -20.29 8.36 25.17
N GLY A 168 -20.00 9.38 24.37
CA GLY A 168 -19.03 10.43 24.69
C GLY A 168 -17.56 10.02 24.56
N LEU A 169 -17.25 8.76 24.24
CA LEU A 169 -15.88 8.34 23.98
C LEU A 169 -15.37 8.92 22.67
N LYS A 170 -14.15 9.43 22.66
CA LYS A 170 -13.45 9.83 21.44
C LYS A 170 -12.88 8.59 20.78
N MET A 171 -13.52 8.12 19.71
CA MET A 171 -13.12 6.89 19.02
C MET A 171 -12.33 7.24 17.77
N ARG A 172 -11.09 6.75 17.67
CA ARG A 172 -10.32 6.86 16.43
C ARG A 172 -10.97 6.02 15.34
N ILE A 173 -11.12 6.60 14.16
CA ILE A 173 -11.55 5.90 12.94
C ILE A 173 -10.59 6.18 11.78
N GLN A 174 -10.65 5.34 10.76
CA GLN A 174 -10.08 5.64 9.44
C GLN A 174 -10.90 6.74 8.74
N SER A 175 -10.38 7.29 7.63
CA SER A 175 -11.05 8.34 6.88
C SER A 175 -12.23 7.80 6.05
N SER A 176 -13.36 7.54 6.70
CA SER A 176 -14.59 7.04 6.08
C SER A 176 -15.83 7.71 6.67
N LYS A 177 -16.77 8.07 5.80
CA LYS A 177 -18.04 8.68 6.22
C LYS A 177 -18.98 7.67 6.88
N ILE A 178 -18.92 6.40 6.49
CA ILE A 178 -19.71 5.35 7.13
C ILE A 178 -19.22 5.11 8.56
N LEU A 179 -17.90 5.04 8.78
CA LEU A 179 -17.33 4.90 10.13
C LEU A 179 -17.66 6.11 11.02
N GLU A 180 -17.67 7.32 10.45
CA GLU A 180 -18.12 8.51 11.17
C GLU A 180 -19.58 8.36 11.62
N MET A 181 -20.46 7.89 10.75
CA MET A 181 -21.88 7.67 11.08
C MET A 181 -22.08 6.53 12.06
N GLU A 182 -21.35 5.42 11.92
CA GLU A 182 -21.36 4.27 12.83
C GLU A 182 -21.07 4.72 14.27
N MET A 183 -19.97 5.45 14.47
CA MET A 183 -19.58 5.94 15.79
C MET A 183 -20.60 6.93 16.37
N ARG A 184 -21.13 7.83 15.54
CA ARG A 184 -22.18 8.76 15.98
C ARG A 184 -23.47 8.04 16.36
N ALA A 185 -23.84 6.97 15.64
CA ALA A 185 -25.04 6.18 15.92
C ALA A 185 -25.01 5.51 17.30
N ILE A 186 -23.81 5.16 17.80
CA ILE A 186 -23.61 4.63 19.15
C ILE A 186 -23.28 5.72 20.19
N GLY A 187 -23.38 6.99 19.82
CA GLY A 187 -23.14 8.14 20.71
C GLY A 187 -21.67 8.45 20.99
N ALA A 188 -20.74 7.81 20.28
CA ALA A 188 -19.32 8.13 20.34
C ALA A 188 -18.97 9.38 19.52
N ILE A 189 -17.78 9.91 19.75
CA ILE A 189 -17.23 11.08 19.07
C ILE A 189 -16.11 10.61 18.13
N PRO A 190 -16.36 10.42 16.83
CA PRO A 190 -15.34 9.93 15.91
C PRO A 190 -14.20 10.95 15.72
N GLN A 191 -12.97 10.45 15.64
CA GLN A 191 -11.75 11.21 15.37
C GLN A 191 -10.98 10.54 14.22
N VAL A 192 -10.84 11.24 13.09
CA VAL A 192 -10.10 10.72 11.93
C VAL A 192 -8.60 10.96 12.15
N LEU A 193 -7.85 9.87 12.36
CA LEU A 193 -6.39 9.91 12.54
C LEU A 193 -5.70 8.90 11.63
N ALA A 194 -4.50 9.26 11.14
CA ALA A 194 -3.68 8.32 10.37
C ALA A 194 -3.27 7.14 11.24
N PHE A 195 -3.13 5.95 10.66
CA PHE A 195 -2.81 4.74 11.42
C PHE A 195 -1.51 4.87 12.25
N SER A 196 -0.50 5.58 11.73
CA SER A 196 0.76 5.84 12.44
C SER A 196 0.62 6.71 13.69
N GLU A 197 -0.50 7.43 13.85
CA GLU A 197 -0.75 8.34 14.98
C GLU A 197 -1.53 7.66 16.11
N VAL A 198 -2.13 6.49 15.85
CA VAL A 198 -3.11 5.85 16.74
C VAL A 198 -2.51 5.48 18.09
N TYR A 199 -1.33 4.86 18.09
CA TYR A 199 -0.67 4.44 19.34
C TYR A 199 -0.43 5.63 20.27
N GLN A 200 0.16 6.70 19.74
CA GLN A 200 0.44 7.90 20.51
C GLN A 200 -0.85 8.60 20.98
N ALA A 201 -1.88 8.63 20.13
CA ALA A 201 -3.16 9.24 20.45
C ALA A 201 -3.90 8.50 21.57
N LEU A 202 -3.81 7.17 21.61
CA LEU A 202 -4.33 6.36 22.71
C LEU A 202 -3.50 6.58 23.99
N GLN A 203 -2.17 6.53 23.88
CA GLN A 203 -1.27 6.70 25.04
C GLN A 203 -1.45 8.04 25.74
N THR A 204 -1.72 9.10 24.98
CA THR A 204 -1.88 10.47 25.50
C THR A 204 -3.33 10.84 25.83
N GLY A 205 -4.29 9.94 25.58
CA GLY A 205 -5.72 10.21 25.80
C GLY A 205 -6.33 11.22 24.83
N VAL A 206 -5.70 11.49 23.68
CA VAL A 206 -6.31 12.25 22.58
C VAL A 206 -7.57 11.53 22.11
N VAL A 207 -7.50 10.20 22.01
CA VAL A 207 -8.64 9.30 21.78
C VAL A 207 -8.74 8.29 22.93
N ASP A 208 -9.96 7.86 23.22
CA ASP A 208 -10.28 6.90 24.28
C ASP A 208 -10.28 5.45 23.79
N GLY A 209 -10.44 5.26 22.48
CA GLY A 209 -10.56 3.95 21.85
C GLY A 209 -10.42 4.01 20.33
N GLN A 210 -10.61 2.86 19.69
CA GLN A 210 -10.41 2.65 18.26
C GLN A 210 -11.18 1.41 17.76
N GLU A 211 -11.14 1.19 16.45
CA GLU A 211 -11.63 0.00 15.76
C GLU A 211 -10.57 -0.57 14.81
N ASN A 212 -10.31 -1.88 14.87
CA ASN A 212 -9.41 -2.63 13.99
C ASN A 212 -9.66 -4.15 14.13
N PRO A 213 -9.16 -4.97 13.20
CA PRO A 213 -9.02 -6.41 13.41
C PRO A 213 -8.04 -6.79 14.53
#